data_AF-C3ZGP0-F1
#
_entry.id   AF-C3ZGP0-F1
#
_cell.length_a   1.000
_cell.length_b   1.000
_cell.length_c   1.000
_cell.angle_alpha   90.00
_cell.angle_beta   90.00
_cell.angle_gamma   90.00
#
_symmetry.space_group_name_H-M   'P 1'
#
loop_
_entity.id
_entity.type
_entity.pdbx_description
1 polymer ?
#
loop_
_entity_poly.entity_id
_entity_poly.type
_entity_poly.pdbx_seq_one_letter_code
_entity_poly.pdbx_strand_id
1 'polypeptide(L)'
;SKTRSSSQFLPHGFVYVAWSVLVLVCCVSAFFTILYSLEWGPEKANAWLKTFLMSFVQDVFVVEPVKVRAARSCVIVHRKKKEETRKQTDNVIQEVVGFFLIVMILLVVANGGTNVYSHHAYNTLGGIFQTDFDQIQTADDYWSWARDVLVPGLFQEQHYNGDKVGWRRKLFVSDGVSYRIGAARFKQIRVESRSCGFHQRYTSLFLNQECNSGNSFSDGEKRDFLPGWRLLSSSNLSEDFHEQSPWTYQIPESGGELPVMADIATYGSGGYVAGVGRNKDAALAVIADLKEADWIDRYTRTVVVEFTVYNANINFFSTMSYTVEFLNMGGAVPSRSIRTYRLHRFVGPAGYIILVLHILYVACFLYTLYREVKLMKEQGKRYCRQPWNLLEIVNILVSFSAFAVFAVDYITSRRTLNKLLLH
;
A
#
# COMPACT_ATOMS: atom_id res chain seq x y z
N SER A 1 39.03 -15.28 -75.20
CA SER A 1 39.46 -15.28 -73.79
C SER A 1 38.49 -14.44 -72.96
N LYS A 2 37.57 -15.08 -72.22
CA LYS A 2 36.74 -14.43 -71.18
C LYS A 2 36.60 -15.41 -70.02
N THR A 3 37.30 -15.11 -68.94
CA THR A 3 37.34 -15.87 -67.69
C THR A 3 36.00 -15.79 -66.96
N ARG A 4 35.39 -16.96 -66.70
CA ARG A 4 34.18 -17.10 -65.88
C ARG A 4 34.63 -17.28 -64.42
N SER A 5 34.35 -16.28 -63.58
CA SER A 5 34.58 -16.36 -62.13
C SER A 5 33.63 -17.38 -61.49
N SER A 6 34.17 -18.49 -60.97
CA SER A 6 33.43 -19.47 -60.18
C SER A 6 33.28 -18.99 -58.74
N SER A 7 32.08 -18.59 -58.34
CA SER A 7 31.76 -18.42 -56.91
C SER A 7 31.60 -19.79 -56.28
N GLN A 8 32.56 -20.20 -55.44
CA GLN A 8 32.48 -21.41 -54.61
C GLN A 8 31.34 -21.25 -53.58
N PHE A 9 30.21 -21.92 -53.81
CA PHE A 9 29.19 -22.12 -52.79
C PHE A 9 29.56 -23.37 -51.98
N LEU A 10 29.71 -23.23 -50.66
CA LEU A 10 29.89 -24.37 -49.76
C LEU A 10 28.66 -25.31 -49.84
N PRO A 11 28.84 -26.65 -49.76
CA PRO A 11 27.74 -27.60 -49.84
C PRO A 11 26.70 -27.36 -48.73
N HIS A 12 25.41 -27.50 -49.04
CA HIS A 12 24.32 -27.32 -48.07
C HIS A 12 24.48 -28.16 -46.78
N GLY A 13 25.19 -29.29 -46.83
CA GLY A 13 25.50 -30.12 -45.66
C GLY A 13 26.26 -29.37 -44.55
N PHE A 14 27.14 -28.42 -44.89
CA PHE A 14 27.89 -27.64 -43.89
C PHE A 14 27.01 -26.72 -43.05
N VAL A 15 25.87 -26.29 -43.59
CA VAL A 15 24.91 -25.45 -42.87
C VAL A 15 24.27 -26.23 -41.73
N TYR A 16 23.86 -27.48 -41.98
CA TYR A 16 23.30 -28.35 -40.95
C TYR A 16 24.32 -28.67 -39.86
N VAL A 17 25.58 -28.90 -40.23
CA VAL A 17 26.67 -29.10 -39.26
C VAL A 17 26.85 -27.85 -38.39
N ALA A 18 26.87 -26.64 -38.97
CA ALA A 18 27.00 -25.40 -38.21
C ALA A 18 25.82 -25.18 -37.22
N TRP A 19 24.59 -25.42 -37.67
CA TRP A 19 23.41 -25.33 -36.78
C TRP A 19 23.44 -26.38 -35.66
N SER A 20 23.87 -27.60 -35.97
CA SER A 20 23.98 -28.65 -34.95
C SER A 20 25.02 -28.31 -33.89
N VAL A 21 26.18 -27.76 -34.29
CA VAL A 21 27.21 -27.30 -33.36
C VAL A 21 26.71 -26.14 -32.51
N LEU A 22 25.98 -25.18 -33.10
CA LEU A 22 25.43 -24.05 -32.36
C LEU A 22 24.40 -24.49 -31.31
N VAL A 23 23.48 -25.38 -31.68
CA VAL A 23 22.51 -25.96 -30.74
C VAL A 23 23.23 -26.72 -29.63
N LEU A 24 24.24 -27.51 -29.96
CA LEU A 24 25.02 -28.27 -28.98
C LEU A 24 25.72 -27.34 -27.97
N VAL A 25 26.38 -26.29 -28.45
CA VAL A 25 27.06 -25.30 -27.58
C VAL A 25 26.05 -24.59 -26.66
N CYS A 26 24.88 -24.20 -27.19
CA CYS A 26 23.82 -23.60 -26.38
C CYS A 26 23.30 -24.56 -25.31
N CYS A 27 23.04 -25.82 -25.67
CA CYS A 27 22.57 -26.84 -24.73
C CYS A 27 23.59 -27.13 -23.64
N VAL A 28 24.88 -27.26 -23.99
CA VAL A 28 25.96 -27.49 -23.02
C VAL A 28 26.11 -26.28 -22.09
N SER A 29 26.09 -25.06 -22.62
CA SER A 29 26.14 -23.84 -21.82
C SER A 29 24.95 -23.74 -20.86
N ALA A 30 23.74 -24.02 -21.33
CA ALA A 30 22.53 -23.99 -20.52
C ALA A 30 22.58 -25.04 -19.40
N PHE A 31 23.00 -26.27 -19.72
CA PHE A 31 23.14 -27.36 -18.75
C PHE A 31 24.09 -26.98 -17.60
N PHE A 32 25.30 -26.49 -17.91
CA PHE A 32 26.25 -26.09 -16.88
C PHE A 32 25.78 -24.85 -16.10
N THR A 33 25.17 -23.87 -16.76
CA THR A 33 24.62 -22.69 -16.08
C THR A 33 23.55 -23.10 -15.07
N ILE A 34 22.66 -24.03 -15.43
CA ILE A 34 21.63 -24.55 -14.53
C ILE A 34 22.26 -25.34 -13.38
N LEU A 35 23.19 -26.25 -13.66
CA LEU A 35 23.86 -27.02 -12.61
C LEU A 35 24.53 -26.12 -11.57
N TYR A 36 25.32 -25.13 -12.01
CA TYR A 36 25.95 -24.20 -11.09
C TYR A 36 24.94 -23.31 -10.37
N SER A 37 23.82 -22.96 -11.00
CA SER A 37 22.77 -22.17 -10.35
C SER A 37 22.10 -22.89 -9.18
N LEU A 38 22.08 -24.22 -9.17
CA LEU A 38 21.51 -25.03 -8.09
C LEU A 38 22.39 -25.03 -6.83
N GLU A 39 23.68 -24.72 -6.96
CA GLU A 39 24.62 -24.63 -5.83
C GLU A 39 24.70 -23.21 -5.24
N TRP A 40 24.04 -22.22 -5.85
CA TRP A 40 24.16 -20.82 -5.45
C TRP A 40 23.19 -20.42 -4.34
N GLY A 41 23.73 -19.77 -3.30
CA GLY A 41 22.94 -19.01 -2.33
C GLY A 41 22.43 -17.68 -2.91
N PRO A 42 21.47 -17.03 -2.24
CA PRO A 42 20.76 -15.85 -2.76
C PRO A 42 21.69 -14.67 -3.08
N GLU A 43 22.76 -14.45 -2.32
CA GLU A 43 23.71 -13.36 -2.57
C GLU A 43 24.52 -13.57 -3.87
N LYS A 44 25.02 -14.80 -4.08
CA LYS A 44 25.79 -15.15 -5.30
C LYS A 44 24.90 -15.14 -6.54
N ALA A 45 23.67 -15.65 -6.42
CA ALA A 45 22.69 -15.61 -7.50
C ALA A 45 22.37 -14.16 -7.93
N ASN A 46 22.17 -13.26 -6.96
CA ASN A 46 21.90 -11.85 -7.23
C ASN A 46 23.11 -11.13 -7.86
N ALA A 47 24.34 -11.43 -7.42
CA ALA A 47 25.55 -10.87 -8.03
C ALA A 47 25.75 -11.35 -9.47
N TRP A 48 25.58 -12.65 -9.71
CA TRP A 48 25.68 -13.25 -11.04
C TRP A 48 24.63 -12.68 -12.00
N LEU A 49 23.37 -12.55 -11.56
CA LEU A 49 22.30 -11.96 -12.37
C LEU A 49 22.60 -10.51 -12.75
N LYS A 50 23.16 -9.71 -11.83
CA LYS A 50 23.58 -8.33 -12.13
C LYS A 50 24.70 -8.30 -13.17
N THR A 51 25.70 -9.16 -13.06
CA THR A 51 26.81 -9.22 -14.04
C THR A 51 26.32 -9.68 -15.42
N PHE A 52 25.40 -10.64 -15.45
CA PHE A 52 24.78 -11.11 -16.68
C PHE A 52 23.95 -10.01 -17.35
N LEU A 53 23.06 -9.35 -16.61
CA LEU A 53 22.24 -8.26 -17.13
C LEU A 53 23.09 -7.09 -17.63
N MET A 54 24.15 -6.71 -16.91
CA MET A 54 25.07 -5.66 -17.35
C MET A 54 25.79 -6.04 -18.64
N SER A 55 26.26 -7.29 -18.76
CA SER A 55 26.95 -7.78 -19.95
C SER A 55 26.00 -7.87 -21.15
N PHE A 56 24.76 -8.33 -20.94
CA PHE A 56 23.72 -8.37 -21.97
C PHE A 56 23.38 -6.97 -22.49
N VAL A 57 23.21 -6.00 -21.58
CA VAL A 57 22.96 -4.60 -21.96
C VAL A 57 24.16 -4.03 -22.72
N GLN A 58 25.39 -4.27 -22.28
CA GLN A 58 26.58 -3.85 -23.01
C GLN A 58 26.65 -4.46 -24.43
N ASP A 59 26.33 -5.74 -24.58
CA ASP A 59 26.38 -6.42 -25.87
C ASP A 59 25.32 -5.90 -26.85
N VAL A 60 24.06 -5.79 -26.41
CA VAL A 60 22.94 -5.30 -27.23
C VAL A 60 23.12 -3.84 -27.63
N PHE A 61 23.51 -2.98 -26.69
CA PHE A 61 23.53 -1.53 -26.94
C PHE A 61 24.87 -0.99 -27.44
N VAL A 62 25.99 -1.70 -27.24
CA VAL A 62 27.33 -1.21 -27.62
C VAL A 62 27.98 -2.12 -28.66
N VAL A 63 28.08 -3.42 -28.40
CA VAL A 63 28.87 -4.33 -29.23
C VAL A 63 28.18 -4.64 -30.57
N GLU A 64 26.88 -4.92 -30.56
CA GLU A 64 26.12 -5.18 -31.79
C GLU A 64 26.10 -3.96 -32.75
N PRO A 65 25.81 -2.73 -32.30
CA PRO A 65 25.87 -1.55 -33.16
C PRO A 65 27.27 -1.27 -33.74
N VAL A 66 28.33 -1.55 -32.98
CA VAL A 66 29.72 -1.41 -33.44
C VAL A 66 30.09 -2.48 -34.47
N LYS A 67 29.73 -3.76 -34.23
CA LYS A 67 29.92 -4.85 -35.20
C LYS A 67 29.17 -4.59 -36.51
N VAL A 68 27.94 -4.07 -36.42
CA VAL A 68 27.13 -3.67 -37.59
C VAL A 68 27.76 -2.50 -38.34
N ARG A 69 28.45 -1.57 -37.65
CA ARG A 69 29.23 -0.49 -38.29
C ARG A 69 30.50 -1.01 -38.96
N ALA A 70 31.24 -1.92 -38.33
CA ALA A 70 32.47 -2.49 -38.89
C ALA A 70 32.21 -3.36 -40.15
N ALA A 71 31.16 -4.19 -40.13
CA ALA A 71 30.77 -5.02 -41.28
C ALA A 71 30.26 -4.19 -42.48
N ARG A 72 29.84 -2.93 -42.26
CA ARG A 72 29.37 -2.02 -43.32
C ARG A 72 30.51 -1.47 -44.19
N SER A 73 31.77 -1.53 -43.77
CA SER A 73 32.92 -1.09 -44.58
C SER A 73 33.30 -2.06 -45.71
N CYS A 74 32.72 -3.27 -45.76
CA CYS A 74 33.14 -4.32 -46.71
C CYS A 74 32.12 -4.65 -47.84
N VAL A 75 30.90 -4.08 -47.84
CA VAL A 75 29.89 -4.39 -48.87
C VAL A 75 29.18 -3.12 -49.34
N ILE A 76 29.84 -2.40 -50.24
CA ILE A 76 29.25 -1.37 -51.08
C ILE A 76 28.89 -2.07 -52.41
N VAL A 77 27.62 -2.00 -52.84
CA VAL A 77 27.12 -2.05 -54.24
C VAL A 77 25.63 -2.47 -54.38
N HIS A 78 24.91 -2.93 -53.35
CA HIS A 78 23.47 -3.31 -53.51
C HIS A 78 22.43 -2.48 -52.72
N ARG A 79 22.75 -1.27 -52.25
CA ARG A 79 21.93 -0.52 -51.28
C ARG A 79 21.24 0.72 -51.86
N LYS A 80 20.03 0.57 -52.41
CA LYS A 80 19.03 1.67 -52.35
C LYS A 80 17.66 1.19 -51.89
N LYS A 81 17.19 0.00 -52.31
CA LYS A 81 15.89 -0.55 -51.88
C LYS A 81 15.91 -1.26 -50.51
N LYS A 82 17.06 -1.78 -50.08
CA LYS A 82 17.27 -2.41 -48.75
C LYS A 82 17.55 -1.41 -47.62
N GLU A 83 17.66 -0.12 -47.94
CA GLU A 83 18.09 0.92 -47.00
C GLU A 83 16.92 1.66 -46.35
N GLU A 84 15.80 1.86 -47.06
CA GLU A 84 14.54 2.35 -46.49
C GLU A 84 13.88 1.32 -45.57
N THR A 85 13.80 0.06 -45.99
CA THR A 85 13.33 -1.04 -45.15
C THR A 85 14.18 -1.20 -43.89
N ARG A 86 15.50 -0.98 -43.98
CA ARG A 86 16.42 -0.99 -42.83
C ARG A 86 16.24 0.20 -41.90
N LYS A 87 16.04 1.42 -42.41
CA LYS A 87 15.73 2.59 -41.58
C LYS A 87 14.38 2.44 -40.88
N GLN A 88 13.40 1.85 -41.56
CA GLN A 88 12.09 1.59 -40.98
C GLN A 88 12.15 0.48 -39.92
N THR A 89 12.94 -0.57 -40.11
CA THR A 89 13.17 -1.58 -39.06
C THR A 89 13.97 -1.01 -37.89
N ASP A 90 15.01 -0.20 -38.13
CA ASP A 90 15.80 0.43 -37.07
C ASP A 90 14.93 1.36 -36.20
N ASN A 91 14.02 2.15 -36.79
CA ASN A 91 13.08 3.00 -36.06
C ASN A 91 12.08 2.19 -35.21
N VAL A 92 11.51 1.12 -35.78
CA VAL A 92 10.58 0.23 -35.05
C VAL A 92 11.29 -0.46 -33.89
N ILE A 93 12.52 -0.92 -34.08
CA ILE A 93 13.33 -1.53 -33.01
C ILE A 93 13.57 -0.53 -31.88
N GLN A 94 13.92 0.72 -32.21
CA GLN A 94 14.11 1.77 -31.20
C GLN A 94 12.83 2.06 -30.41
N GLU A 95 11.67 2.07 -31.07
CA GLU A 95 10.38 2.24 -30.39
C GLU A 95 10.09 1.08 -29.45
N VAL A 96 10.22 -0.16 -29.91
CA VAL A 96 9.97 -1.36 -29.08
C VAL A 96 10.91 -1.39 -27.87
N VAL A 97 12.19 -1.09 -28.06
CA VAL A 97 13.16 -1.01 -26.96
C VAL A 97 12.78 0.10 -25.98
N GLY A 98 12.37 1.27 -26.47
CA GLY A 98 11.88 2.37 -25.64
C GLY A 98 10.65 1.98 -24.79
N PHE A 99 9.67 1.31 -25.39
CA PHE A 99 8.50 0.79 -24.68
C PHE A 99 8.89 -0.24 -23.62
N PHE A 100 9.78 -1.18 -23.94
CA PHE A 100 10.26 -2.18 -22.98
C PHE A 100 10.95 -1.53 -21.78
N LEU A 101 11.79 -0.51 -22.01
CA LEU A 101 12.45 0.25 -20.95
C LEU A 101 11.42 0.98 -20.06
N ILE A 102 10.42 1.64 -20.65
CA ILE A 102 9.36 2.33 -19.89
C ILE A 102 8.58 1.33 -19.03
N VAL A 103 8.21 0.18 -19.59
CA VAL A 103 7.50 -0.88 -18.85
C VAL A 103 8.36 -1.42 -17.71
N MET A 104 9.66 -1.64 -17.94
CA MET A 104 10.58 -2.07 -16.89
C MET A 104 10.68 -1.03 -15.76
N ILE A 105 10.82 0.26 -16.11
CA ILE A 105 10.85 1.35 -15.12
C ILE A 105 9.55 1.35 -14.32
N LEU A 106 8.40 1.24 -14.98
CA LEU A 106 7.09 1.24 -14.34
C LEU A 106 6.92 0.05 -13.40
N LEU A 107 7.34 -1.16 -13.82
CA LEU A 107 7.33 -2.35 -12.97
C LEU A 107 8.21 -2.18 -11.72
N VAL A 108 9.40 -1.60 -11.85
CA VAL A 108 10.28 -1.36 -10.69
C VAL A 108 9.70 -0.29 -9.77
N VAL A 109 9.12 0.78 -10.33
CA VAL A 109 8.49 1.86 -9.55
C VAL A 109 7.25 1.38 -8.81
N ALA A 110 6.39 0.61 -9.48
CA ALA A 110 5.18 0.04 -8.90
C ALA A 110 5.51 -0.96 -7.79
N ASN A 111 6.46 -1.87 -8.05
CA ASN A 111 6.84 -2.89 -7.07
C ASN A 111 7.82 -2.39 -6.00
N GLY A 112 8.44 -1.22 -6.17
CA GLY A 112 9.36 -0.65 -5.19
C GLY A 112 8.71 -0.36 -3.82
N GLY A 113 7.38 -0.18 -3.80
CA GLY A 113 6.58 -0.02 -2.58
C GLY A 113 6.05 -1.33 -1.98
N THR A 114 5.75 -2.32 -2.82
CA THR A 114 5.18 -3.62 -2.41
C THR A 114 6.31 -4.63 -2.20
N ASN A 115 6.92 -4.58 -1.01
CA ASN A 115 7.94 -5.54 -0.64
C ASN A 115 7.30 -6.76 0.06
N VAL A 116 7.86 -7.96 -0.12
CA VAL A 116 7.51 -9.19 0.64
C VAL A 116 7.45 -8.92 2.15
N TYR A 117 8.30 -8.02 2.67
CA TYR A 117 8.30 -7.63 4.08
C TYR A 117 6.99 -7.01 4.58
N SER A 118 6.18 -6.36 3.71
CA SER A 118 4.90 -5.80 4.14
C SER A 118 3.90 -6.90 4.53
N HIS A 119 3.95 -8.05 3.83
CA HIS A 119 3.12 -9.21 4.14
C HIS A 119 3.55 -9.87 5.46
N HIS A 120 4.85 -9.99 5.71
CA HIS A 120 5.36 -10.51 6.98
C HIS A 120 5.03 -9.58 8.16
N ALA A 121 5.12 -8.26 7.96
CA ALA A 121 4.71 -7.29 8.97
C ALA A 121 3.20 -7.41 9.26
N TYR A 122 2.37 -7.56 8.23
CA TYR A 122 0.92 -7.80 8.37
C TYR A 122 0.62 -9.05 9.20
N ASN A 123 1.26 -10.18 8.88
CA ASN A 123 1.02 -11.44 9.60
C ASN A 123 1.53 -11.39 11.05
N THR A 124 2.71 -10.81 11.28
CA THR A 124 3.31 -10.73 12.61
C THR A 124 2.49 -9.83 13.53
N LEU A 125 2.18 -8.61 13.08
CA LEU A 125 1.37 -7.67 13.86
C LEU A 125 -0.07 -8.17 14.02
N GLY A 126 -0.62 -8.78 12.97
CA GLY A 126 -1.94 -9.39 13.03
C GLY A 126 -2.02 -10.51 14.06
N GLY A 127 -1.04 -11.41 14.09
CA GLY A 127 -1.02 -12.54 15.02
C GLY A 127 -0.96 -12.14 16.49
N ILE A 128 -0.40 -10.98 16.84
CA ILE A 128 -0.28 -10.52 18.23
C ILE A 128 -1.65 -10.19 18.85
N PHE A 129 -2.52 -9.54 18.08
CA PHE A 129 -3.77 -8.97 18.59
C PHE A 129 -5.02 -9.71 18.11
N GLN A 130 -4.87 -10.67 17.18
CA GLN A 130 -5.99 -11.42 16.62
C GLN A 130 -6.50 -12.53 17.55
N THR A 131 -5.66 -13.04 18.46
CA THR A 131 -6.09 -14.06 19.43
C THR A 131 -7.31 -13.57 20.21
N ASP A 132 -8.34 -14.40 20.26
CA ASP A 132 -9.65 -14.17 20.88
C ASP A 132 -10.48 -13.00 20.30
N PHE A 133 -9.91 -12.15 19.45
CA PHE A 133 -10.61 -11.03 18.83
C PHE A 133 -11.77 -11.49 17.95
N ASP A 134 -11.52 -12.51 17.12
CA ASP A 134 -12.52 -13.05 16.19
C ASP A 134 -13.69 -13.76 16.91
N GLN A 135 -13.57 -14.01 18.22
CA GLN A 135 -14.58 -14.67 19.05
C GLN A 135 -15.42 -13.71 19.89
N ILE A 136 -15.16 -12.39 19.81
CA ILE A 136 -15.90 -11.38 20.59
C ILE A 136 -17.37 -11.36 20.15
N GLN A 137 -18.28 -11.64 21.09
CA GLN A 137 -19.73 -11.58 20.87
C GLN A 137 -20.42 -10.55 21.76
N THR A 138 -19.82 -10.17 22.88
CA THR A 138 -20.40 -9.24 23.86
C THR A 138 -19.46 -8.09 24.20
N ALA A 139 -19.99 -7.05 24.84
CA ALA A 139 -19.17 -5.93 25.34
C ALA A 139 -18.19 -6.40 26.42
N ASP A 140 -18.55 -7.40 27.22
CA ASP A 140 -17.66 -7.99 28.23
C ASP A 140 -16.49 -8.77 27.61
N ASP A 141 -16.74 -9.48 26.51
CA ASP A 141 -15.68 -10.14 25.74
C ASP A 141 -14.72 -9.11 25.16
N TYR A 142 -15.24 -8.00 24.64
CA TYR A 142 -14.44 -6.89 24.13
C TYR A 142 -13.52 -6.32 25.21
N TRP A 143 -14.04 -6.03 26.40
CA TRP A 143 -13.23 -5.52 27.50
C TRP A 143 -12.21 -6.54 28.02
N SER A 144 -12.56 -7.83 28.01
CA SER A 144 -11.64 -8.90 28.37
C SER A 144 -10.49 -9.01 27.37
N TRP A 145 -10.80 -8.98 26.07
CA TRP A 145 -9.78 -8.90 25.00
C TRP A 145 -8.91 -7.65 25.13
N ALA A 146 -9.51 -6.48 25.42
CA ALA A 146 -8.77 -5.24 25.58
C ALA A 146 -7.77 -5.31 26.74
N ARG A 147 -8.18 -5.91 27.87
CA ARG A 147 -7.34 -6.08 29.06
C ARG A 147 -6.25 -7.15 28.86
N ASP A 148 -6.61 -8.29 28.29
CA ASP A 148 -5.78 -9.50 28.34
C ASP A 148 -4.91 -9.67 27.07
N VAL A 149 -5.33 -9.10 25.94
CA VAL A 149 -4.61 -9.22 24.64
C VAL A 149 -4.08 -7.87 24.18
N LEU A 150 -4.95 -6.85 24.06
CA LEU A 150 -4.57 -5.54 23.50
C LEU A 150 -3.53 -4.84 24.38
N VAL A 151 -3.77 -4.70 25.68
CA VAL A 151 -2.87 -3.97 26.58
C VAL A 151 -1.49 -4.64 26.69
N PRO A 152 -1.36 -5.95 26.96
CA PRO A 152 -0.06 -6.62 26.95
C PRO A 152 0.63 -6.61 25.58
N GLY A 153 -0.13 -6.66 24.50
CA GLY A 153 0.39 -6.52 23.14
C GLY A 153 0.97 -5.12 22.89
N LEU A 154 0.28 -4.07 23.33
CA LEU A 154 0.71 -2.69 23.17
C LEU A 154 1.92 -2.36 24.06
N PHE A 155 1.94 -2.83 25.31
CA PHE A 155 2.94 -2.45 26.31
C PHE A 155 3.76 -3.66 26.77
N GLN A 156 4.94 -3.83 26.18
CA GLN A 156 5.88 -4.86 26.64
C GLN A 156 6.47 -4.50 28.02
N GLU A 157 6.33 -5.39 28.99
CA GLU A 157 6.92 -5.23 30.34
C GLU A 157 8.08 -6.15 30.64
N GLN A 158 8.08 -7.33 30.02
CA GLN A 158 9.05 -8.40 30.27
C GLN A 158 9.73 -8.83 28.98
N HIS A 159 10.99 -9.21 29.10
CA HIS A 159 11.73 -9.92 28.07
C HIS A 159 11.27 -11.38 27.99
N TYR A 160 11.70 -12.07 26.94
CA TYR A 160 11.44 -13.51 26.76
C TYR A 160 11.98 -14.38 27.91
N ASN A 161 12.96 -13.88 28.66
CA ASN A 161 13.56 -14.53 29.81
C ASN A 161 12.94 -14.11 31.16
N GLY A 162 11.88 -13.29 31.15
CA GLY A 162 11.19 -12.80 32.35
C GLY A 162 11.79 -11.53 32.98
N ASP A 163 12.93 -11.04 32.49
CA ASP A 163 13.54 -9.81 33.01
C ASP A 163 12.72 -8.57 32.65
N LYS A 164 12.67 -7.59 33.56
CA LYS A 164 11.96 -6.32 33.31
C LYS A 164 12.64 -5.52 32.20
N VAL A 165 11.86 -5.05 31.24
CA VAL A 165 12.39 -4.18 30.17
C VAL A 165 12.62 -2.75 30.67
N GLY A 166 13.70 -2.11 30.20
CA GLY A 166 13.97 -0.71 30.48
C GLY A 166 12.91 0.24 29.89
N TRP A 167 12.83 1.47 30.39
CA TRP A 167 11.77 2.43 30.03
C TRP A 167 11.63 2.68 28.52
N ARG A 168 12.73 2.76 27.76
CA ARG A 168 12.69 2.96 26.29
C ARG A 168 12.06 1.79 25.54
N ARG A 169 12.25 0.56 26.04
CA ARG A 169 11.71 -0.65 25.43
C ARG A 169 10.19 -0.77 25.64
N LYS A 170 9.64 -0.14 26.68
CA LYS A 170 8.18 -0.10 26.93
C LYS A 170 7.38 0.66 25.85
N LEU A 171 8.06 1.43 25.00
CA LEU A 171 7.43 2.08 23.84
C LEU A 171 7.29 1.14 22.63
N PHE A 172 7.90 -0.04 22.67
CA PHE A 172 7.75 -1.06 21.64
C PHE A 172 6.54 -1.95 21.96
N VAL A 173 5.95 -2.48 20.90
CA VAL A 173 4.94 -3.55 20.95
C VAL A 173 5.60 -4.83 21.47
N SER A 174 4.81 -5.82 21.87
CA SER A 174 5.27 -7.13 22.34
C SER A 174 6.21 -7.87 21.37
N ASP A 175 6.27 -7.50 20.08
CA ASP A 175 7.25 -8.02 19.12
C ASP A 175 8.69 -7.56 19.39
N GLY A 176 8.89 -6.54 20.23
CA GLY A 176 10.18 -5.99 20.62
C GLY A 176 10.93 -5.23 19.52
N VAL A 177 10.33 -5.02 18.35
CA VAL A 177 10.96 -4.38 17.18
C VAL A 177 10.13 -3.25 16.58
N SER A 178 8.81 -3.27 16.74
CA SER A 178 7.91 -2.24 16.25
C SER A 178 7.67 -1.20 17.32
N TYR A 179 8.07 0.04 17.05
CA TYR A 179 7.92 1.18 17.94
C TYR A 179 6.51 1.77 17.81
N ARG A 180 5.79 1.95 18.92
CA ARG A 180 4.45 2.54 18.91
C ARG A 180 4.54 4.06 18.74
N ILE A 181 3.87 4.58 17.72
CA ILE A 181 3.78 6.02 17.45
C ILE A 181 2.51 6.55 18.09
N GLY A 182 2.67 7.48 19.04
CA GLY A 182 1.56 8.05 19.79
C GLY A 182 0.92 7.06 20.76
N ALA A 183 -0.22 7.45 21.32
CA ALA A 183 -1.05 6.57 22.14
C ALA A 183 -2.10 5.88 21.27
N ALA A 184 -2.46 4.65 21.63
CA ALA A 184 -3.65 4.02 21.08
C ALA A 184 -4.89 4.77 21.57
N ARG A 185 -5.96 4.76 20.77
CA ARG A 185 -7.23 5.42 21.10
C ARG A 185 -8.40 4.47 20.86
N PHE A 186 -9.33 4.44 21.80
CA PHE A 186 -10.67 3.93 21.60
C PHE A 186 -11.53 5.03 20.98
N LYS A 187 -12.27 4.69 19.95
CA LYS A 187 -13.24 5.55 19.29
C LYS A 187 -14.56 4.83 19.24
N GLN A 188 -15.58 5.42 19.83
CA GLN A 188 -16.93 4.87 19.83
C GLN A 188 -17.85 5.69 18.94
N ILE A 189 -18.68 4.98 18.19
CA ILE A 189 -19.76 5.53 17.40
C ILE A 189 -21.08 4.97 17.95
N ARG A 190 -22.01 5.89 18.23
CA ARG A 190 -23.31 5.60 18.84
C ARG A 190 -24.42 6.15 17.97
N VAL A 191 -25.62 5.64 18.19
CA VAL A 191 -26.84 6.15 17.54
C VAL A 191 -27.70 6.94 18.49
N GLU A 192 -28.42 7.89 17.92
CA GLU A 192 -29.42 8.66 18.65
C GLU A 192 -30.57 7.74 19.10
N SER A 193 -31.07 7.96 20.31
CA SER A 193 -32.29 7.30 20.79
C SER A 193 -33.51 7.85 20.05
N ARG A 194 -34.31 6.97 19.44
CA ARG A 194 -35.53 7.33 18.73
C ARG A 194 -36.71 6.48 19.20
N SER A 195 -37.92 6.99 19.04
CA SER A 195 -39.13 6.18 19.22
C SER A 195 -39.20 5.10 18.14
N CYS A 196 -39.39 3.84 18.52
CA CYS A 196 -39.56 2.76 17.55
C CYS A 196 -40.89 2.94 16.78
N GLY A 197 -40.83 2.83 15.45
CA GLY A 197 -42.02 2.78 14.61
C GLY A 197 -42.70 1.41 14.67
N PHE A 198 -43.57 1.19 15.66
CA PHE A 198 -44.35 -0.04 15.75
C PHE A 198 -45.61 0.04 14.88
N HIS A 199 -46.04 -1.11 14.35
CA HIS A 199 -47.36 -1.23 13.72
C HIS A 199 -48.45 -0.80 14.72
N GLN A 200 -49.45 -0.06 14.25
CA GLN A 200 -50.43 0.68 15.07
C GLN A 200 -51.13 -0.16 16.16
N ARG A 201 -51.28 -1.47 15.93
CA ARG A 201 -51.87 -2.44 16.86
C ARG A 201 -51.00 -2.74 18.09
N TYR A 202 -49.68 -2.58 17.98
CA TYR A 202 -48.71 -2.85 19.06
C TYR A 202 -48.14 -1.57 19.68
N THR A 203 -48.48 -0.40 19.16
CA THR A 203 -47.99 0.90 19.63
C THR A 203 -48.31 1.15 21.10
N SER A 204 -49.47 0.69 21.59
CA SER A 204 -49.86 0.84 23.00
C SER A 204 -49.03 -0.02 23.97
N LEU A 205 -48.44 -1.13 23.49
CA LEU A 205 -47.61 -2.02 24.31
C LEU A 205 -46.17 -1.53 24.46
N PHE A 206 -45.69 -0.73 23.50
CA PHE A 206 -44.27 -0.36 23.40
C PHE A 206 -44.05 1.17 23.31
N LEU A 207 -45.02 1.97 23.76
CA LEU A 207 -45.02 3.43 23.64
C LEU A 207 -43.79 4.10 24.30
N ASN A 208 -43.27 3.50 25.36
CA ASN A 208 -42.14 4.00 26.13
C ASN A 208 -40.82 3.28 25.80
N GLN A 209 -40.80 2.42 24.77
CA GLN A 209 -39.61 1.68 24.42
C GLN A 209 -38.75 2.46 23.43
N GLU A 210 -37.56 2.84 23.88
CA GLU A 210 -36.56 3.50 23.05
C GLU A 210 -35.92 2.50 22.06
N CYS A 211 -35.89 2.92 20.80
CA CYS A 211 -35.25 2.22 19.68
C CYS A 211 -33.84 2.71 19.45
N ASN A 212 -33.00 1.77 19.03
CA ASN A 212 -31.65 2.01 18.57
C ASN A 212 -31.47 1.59 17.10
N SER A 213 -32.55 1.48 16.29
CA SER A 213 -32.54 0.79 14.98
C SER A 213 -31.75 1.46 13.84
N GLY A 214 -30.97 2.51 14.11
CA GLY A 214 -30.12 3.16 13.11
C GLY A 214 -28.81 2.41 12.89
N ASN A 215 -28.50 2.10 11.63
CA ASN A 215 -27.18 1.61 11.18
C ASN A 215 -26.66 2.47 10.01
N SER A 216 -27.24 3.65 9.78
CA SER A 216 -26.85 4.56 8.70
C SER A 216 -25.88 5.63 9.21
N PHE A 217 -25.06 6.16 8.31
CA PHE A 217 -24.20 7.34 8.53
C PHE A 217 -24.97 8.54 9.14
N SER A 218 -26.26 8.68 8.82
CA SER A 218 -27.11 9.78 9.31
C SER A 218 -27.67 9.60 10.73
N ASP A 219 -27.58 8.39 11.29
CA ASP A 219 -28.22 8.06 12.57
C ASP A 219 -27.28 8.26 13.78
N GLY A 220 -26.06 8.73 13.53
CA GLY A 220 -25.04 8.94 14.55
C GLY A 220 -25.43 10.01 15.56
N GLU A 221 -25.26 9.69 16.84
CA GLU A 221 -25.38 10.64 17.95
C GLU A 221 -24.19 11.61 17.95
N LYS A 222 -24.47 12.90 18.16
CA LYS A 222 -23.47 13.99 18.07
C LYS A 222 -23.46 14.91 19.28
N ARG A 223 -24.34 14.70 20.27
CA ARG A 223 -24.41 15.53 21.48
C ARG A 223 -23.29 15.20 22.45
N ASP A 224 -22.96 16.15 23.31
CA ASP A 224 -22.03 15.93 24.41
C ASP A 224 -22.76 15.34 25.63
N PHE A 225 -22.05 14.49 26.36
CA PHE A 225 -22.58 13.78 27.52
C PHE A 225 -21.68 13.94 28.75
N LEU A 226 -22.28 13.73 29.91
CA LEU A 226 -21.58 13.46 31.16
C LEU A 226 -21.24 11.97 31.28
N PRO A 227 -20.31 11.58 32.17
CA PRO A 227 -20.02 10.19 32.46
C PRO A 227 -21.28 9.35 32.73
N GLY A 228 -21.37 8.21 32.04
CA GLY A 228 -22.54 7.33 32.01
C GLY A 228 -23.64 7.74 31.03
N TRP A 229 -23.27 8.39 29.91
CA TRP A 229 -24.21 8.85 28.86
C TRP A 229 -25.35 9.75 29.37
N ARG A 230 -25.09 10.53 30.42
CA ARG A 230 -26.09 11.45 31.00
C ARG A 230 -26.13 12.75 30.22
N LEU A 231 -27.33 13.23 29.91
CA LEU A 231 -27.52 14.48 29.18
C LEU A 231 -27.06 15.68 30.02
N LEU A 232 -26.40 16.64 29.35
CA LEU A 232 -26.05 17.93 29.94
C LEU A 232 -27.33 18.72 30.23
N SER A 233 -27.56 19.07 31.51
CA SER A 233 -28.61 20.03 31.89
C SER A 233 -28.11 21.44 31.64
N SER A 234 -28.96 22.29 31.04
CA SER A 234 -28.65 23.69 30.69
C SER A 234 -28.19 24.58 31.86
N SER A 235 -28.31 24.08 33.10
CA SER A 235 -27.89 24.75 34.35
C SER A 235 -26.44 24.44 34.79
N ASN A 236 -25.77 23.45 34.17
CA ASN A 236 -24.44 22.98 34.58
C ASN A 236 -23.33 23.32 33.55
N LEU A 237 -23.52 24.37 32.74
CA LEU A 237 -22.47 24.86 31.85
C LEU A 237 -21.45 25.68 32.66
N SER A 238 -20.62 25.00 33.44
CA SER A 238 -19.38 25.58 33.96
C SER A 238 -18.35 25.66 32.82
N GLU A 239 -17.62 26.76 32.74
CA GLU A 239 -16.65 27.09 31.67
C GLU A 239 -15.46 26.10 31.54
N ASP A 240 -15.33 25.11 32.43
CA ASP A 240 -14.26 24.08 32.41
C ASP A 240 -14.53 22.89 31.45
N PHE A 241 -15.63 22.90 30.70
CA PHE A 241 -16.04 21.78 29.83
C PHE A 241 -15.23 21.62 28.51
N HIS A 242 -14.08 22.28 28.41
CA HIS A 242 -13.25 22.28 27.20
C HIS A 242 -12.10 21.27 27.20
N GLU A 243 -11.94 20.44 28.24
CA GLU A 243 -10.98 19.34 28.19
C GLU A 243 -11.52 18.17 27.33
N GLN A 244 -10.64 17.60 26.50
CA GLN A 244 -10.93 16.44 25.66
C GLN A 244 -11.36 15.24 26.52
N SER A 245 -12.67 15.08 26.68
CA SER A 245 -13.29 14.04 27.50
C SER A 245 -13.83 12.91 26.62
N PRO A 246 -13.80 11.64 27.08
CA PRO A 246 -14.34 10.50 26.34
C PRO A 246 -15.86 10.52 26.16
N TRP A 247 -16.55 11.54 26.68
CA TRP A 247 -17.99 11.74 26.59
C TRP A 247 -18.38 12.92 25.69
N THR A 248 -17.39 13.64 25.15
CA THR A 248 -17.60 14.75 24.21
C THR A 248 -17.48 14.26 22.77
N TYR A 249 -18.38 14.71 21.91
CA TYR A 249 -18.38 14.30 20.50
C TYR A 249 -17.27 15.05 19.76
N GLN A 250 -16.31 14.28 19.22
CA GLN A 250 -15.17 14.83 18.53
C GLN A 250 -15.31 14.58 17.03
N ILE A 251 -15.13 15.67 16.27
CA ILE A 251 -14.90 15.61 14.84
C ILE A 251 -13.41 15.84 14.62
N PRO A 252 -12.73 15.03 13.80
CA PRO A 252 -11.33 15.27 13.50
C PRO A 252 -11.15 16.66 12.89
N GLU A 253 -10.41 17.53 13.58
CA GLU A 253 -10.23 18.97 13.26
C GLU A 253 -9.77 19.26 11.83
N SER A 254 -9.24 18.27 11.12
CA SER A 254 -8.73 18.40 9.76
C SER A 254 -9.68 17.97 8.65
N GLY A 255 -10.92 17.58 8.97
CA GLY A 255 -11.92 17.16 7.96
C GLY A 255 -11.48 15.98 7.07
N GLY A 256 -10.42 15.27 7.46
CA GLY A 256 -9.69 14.32 6.60
C GLY A 256 -9.78 12.86 7.03
N GLU A 257 -10.44 12.52 8.13
CA GLU A 257 -10.72 11.11 8.43
C GLU A 257 -11.89 10.63 7.55
N LEU A 258 -11.62 9.58 6.78
CA LEU A 258 -12.62 8.88 6.00
C LEU A 258 -13.64 8.21 6.94
N PRO A 259 -14.88 7.96 6.48
CA PRO A 259 -15.84 7.19 7.25
C PRO A 259 -15.28 5.80 7.60
N VAL A 260 -15.63 5.30 8.78
CA VAL A 260 -15.25 3.95 9.21
C VAL A 260 -16.11 2.97 8.43
N MET A 261 -15.50 2.29 7.45
CA MET A 261 -16.13 1.19 6.72
C MET A 261 -15.88 -0.11 7.48
N ALA A 262 -16.94 -0.63 8.11
CA ALA A 262 -16.93 -1.93 8.76
C ALA A 262 -17.70 -2.95 7.92
N ASP A 263 -17.91 -4.17 8.43
CA ASP A 263 -18.44 -5.29 7.63
C ASP A 263 -19.96 -5.16 7.41
N ILE A 264 -20.70 -4.61 8.38
CA ILE A 264 -22.15 -4.45 8.30
C ILE A 264 -22.54 -3.08 7.78
N ALA A 265 -21.91 -2.02 8.30
CA ALA A 265 -22.26 -0.65 7.96
C ALA A 265 -21.06 0.29 7.81
N THR A 266 -21.33 1.44 7.19
CA THR A 266 -20.38 2.54 7.09
C THR A 266 -20.79 3.66 8.05
N TYR A 267 -19.87 4.01 8.94
CA TYR A 267 -20.10 4.97 10.01
C TYR A 267 -19.43 6.31 9.74
N GLY A 268 -19.92 7.34 10.44
CA GLY A 268 -19.35 8.68 10.41
C GLY A 268 -17.88 8.73 10.79
N SER A 269 -17.20 9.80 10.38
CA SER A 269 -15.81 10.06 10.77
C SER A 269 -15.66 10.65 12.18
N GLY A 270 -16.74 11.15 12.79
CA GLY A 270 -16.71 11.60 14.19
C GLY A 270 -17.01 10.49 15.18
N GLY A 271 -16.91 10.80 16.47
CA GLY A 271 -17.25 9.88 17.56
C GLY A 271 -16.71 10.34 18.91
N TYR A 272 -16.89 9.49 19.91
CA TYR A 272 -16.40 9.69 21.27
C TYR A 272 -15.05 9.01 21.42
N VAL A 273 -14.01 9.74 21.85
CA VAL A 273 -12.63 9.24 21.82
C VAL A 273 -12.04 9.18 23.22
N ALA A 274 -11.51 8.02 23.59
CA ALA A 274 -10.77 7.81 24.83
C ALA A 274 -9.34 7.34 24.52
N GLY A 275 -8.33 8.02 25.07
CA GLY A 275 -6.94 7.59 24.92
C GLY A 275 -6.64 6.39 25.83
N VAL A 276 -6.01 5.34 25.28
CA VAL A 276 -5.59 4.15 26.05
C VAL A 276 -4.49 4.50 27.07
N GLY A 277 -3.78 5.61 26.91
CA GLY A 277 -2.72 6.04 27.82
C GLY A 277 -1.32 5.62 27.36
N ARG A 278 -0.32 5.96 28.19
CA ARG A 278 1.12 5.83 27.84
C ARG A 278 1.81 4.60 28.42
N ASN A 279 1.24 4.03 29.47
CA ASN A 279 1.78 2.89 30.22
C ASN A 279 0.67 1.85 30.44
N LYS A 280 1.09 0.61 30.75
CA LYS A 280 0.16 -0.51 31.02
C LYS A 280 -0.82 -0.20 32.15
N ASP A 281 -0.33 0.27 33.30
CA ASP A 281 -1.19 0.55 34.46
C ASP A 281 -2.24 1.64 34.16
N ALA A 282 -1.83 2.68 33.44
CA ALA A 282 -2.73 3.74 33.00
C ALA A 282 -3.79 3.21 32.01
N ALA A 283 -3.40 2.30 31.12
CA ALA A 283 -4.33 1.67 30.19
C ALA A 283 -5.35 0.77 30.86
N LEU A 284 -4.91 -0.01 31.85
CA LEU A 284 -5.80 -0.84 32.64
C LEU A 284 -6.78 0.01 33.46
N ALA A 285 -6.32 1.13 34.04
CA ALA A 285 -7.18 2.08 34.74
C ALA A 285 -8.23 2.69 33.80
N VAL A 286 -7.83 3.18 32.62
CA VAL A 286 -8.78 3.73 31.63
C VAL A 286 -9.82 2.68 31.20
N ILE A 287 -9.40 1.44 30.95
CA ILE A 287 -10.33 0.36 30.59
C ILE A 287 -11.30 0.07 31.74
N ALA A 288 -10.82 0.04 32.99
CA ALA A 288 -11.66 -0.18 34.16
C ALA A 288 -12.68 0.96 34.33
N ASP A 289 -12.24 2.21 34.21
CA ASP A 289 -13.10 3.40 34.34
C ASP A 289 -14.17 3.44 33.24
N LEU A 290 -13.80 3.16 31.99
CA LEU A 290 -14.75 3.12 30.87
C LEU A 290 -15.75 1.96 31.00
N LYS A 291 -15.30 0.81 31.53
CA LYS A 291 -16.17 -0.33 31.78
C LYS A 291 -17.15 -0.04 32.92
N GLU A 292 -16.68 0.51 34.03
CA GLU A 292 -17.53 0.86 35.18
C GLU A 292 -18.56 1.93 34.85
N ALA A 293 -18.22 2.85 33.94
CA ALA A 293 -19.13 3.91 33.48
C ALA A 293 -20.08 3.48 32.35
N ASP A 294 -20.15 2.20 31.99
CA ASP A 294 -20.96 1.67 30.87
C ASP A 294 -20.74 2.45 29.57
N TRP A 295 -19.47 2.74 29.23
CA TRP A 295 -19.14 3.50 28.02
C TRP A 295 -19.65 2.79 26.75
N ILE A 296 -19.61 1.44 26.73
CA ILE A 296 -20.26 0.61 25.71
C ILE A 296 -21.63 0.17 26.23
N ASP A 297 -22.70 0.58 25.55
CA ASP A 297 -24.07 0.20 25.93
C ASP A 297 -24.92 -0.19 24.71
N ARG A 298 -26.24 -0.31 24.90
CA ARG A 298 -27.18 -0.68 23.83
C ARG A 298 -27.25 0.30 22.65
N TYR A 299 -26.81 1.55 22.77
CA TYR A 299 -26.80 2.53 21.68
C TYR A 299 -25.45 2.58 20.97
N THR A 300 -24.43 1.92 21.50
CA THR A 300 -23.16 1.73 20.81
C THR A 300 -23.37 0.87 19.56
N ARG A 301 -22.91 1.38 18.42
CA ARG A 301 -22.92 0.63 17.16
C ARG A 301 -21.56 0.07 16.83
N THR A 302 -20.50 0.84 17.14
CA THR A 302 -19.15 0.43 16.76
C THR A 302 -18.16 0.99 17.76
N VAL A 303 -17.21 0.14 18.14
CA VAL A 303 -16.02 0.57 18.85
C VAL A 303 -14.81 0.20 18.00
N VAL A 304 -13.96 1.20 17.75
CA VAL A 304 -12.73 1.06 17.00
C VAL A 304 -11.57 1.36 17.94
N VAL A 305 -10.58 0.48 18.00
CA VAL A 305 -9.29 0.82 18.56
C VAL A 305 -8.27 0.99 17.44
N GLU A 306 -7.66 2.18 17.39
CA GLU A 306 -6.70 2.54 16.36
C GLU A 306 -5.36 2.92 16.99
N PHE A 307 -4.29 2.40 16.39
CA PHE A 307 -2.92 2.77 16.75
C PHE A 307 -1.98 2.53 15.57
N THR A 308 -0.85 3.22 15.58
CA THR A 308 0.17 3.10 14.53
C THR A 308 1.51 2.72 15.13
N VAL A 309 2.22 1.85 14.44
CA VAL A 309 3.55 1.39 14.82
C VAL A 309 4.52 1.61 13.66
N TYR A 310 5.79 1.77 13.99
CA TYR A 310 6.87 1.92 13.04
C TYR A 310 7.97 0.90 13.30
N ASN A 311 8.29 0.13 12.28
CA ASN A 311 9.40 -0.81 12.31
C ASN A 311 10.60 -0.21 11.58
N ALA A 312 11.63 0.17 12.35
CA ALA A 312 12.83 0.82 11.82
C ALA A 312 13.69 -0.10 10.95
N ASN A 313 13.66 -1.42 11.18
CA ASN A 313 14.50 -2.37 10.45
C ASN A 313 14.10 -2.47 8.97
N ILE A 314 12.79 -2.43 8.70
CA ILE A 314 12.22 -2.56 7.34
C ILE A 314 11.66 -1.24 6.80
N ASN A 315 11.69 -0.18 7.62
CA ASN A 315 11.18 1.16 7.33
C ASN A 315 9.72 1.10 6.83
N PHE A 316 8.84 0.52 7.66
CA PHE A 316 7.40 0.46 7.41
C PHE A 316 6.63 0.99 8.61
N PHE A 317 5.58 1.73 8.29
CA PHE A 317 4.54 2.14 9.23
C PHE A 317 3.37 1.20 9.03
N SER A 318 2.82 0.71 10.13
CA SER A 318 1.63 -0.13 10.13
C SER A 318 0.59 0.52 11.01
N THR A 319 -0.56 0.83 10.43
CA THR A 319 -1.73 1.31 11.17
C THR A 319 -2.68 0.15 11.36
N MET A 320 -3.00 -0.13 12.62
CA MET A 320 -3.91 -1.18 13.03
C MET A 320 -5.22 -0.56 13.49
N SER A 321 -6.31 -1.10 12.96
CA SER A 321 -7.68 -0.76 13.32
C SER A 321 -8.42 -2.05 13.63
N TYR A 322 -8.82 -2.22 14.89
CA TYR A 322 -9.68 -3.31 15.33
C TYR A 322 -11.05 -2.72 15.62
N THR A 323 -12.04 -3.16 14.86
CA THR A 323 -13.40 -2.64 14.84
C THR A 323 -14.34 -3.72 15.35
N VAL A 324 -15.21 -3.40 16.30
CA VAL A 324 -16.26 -4.31 16.76
C VAL A 324 -17.60 -3.62 16.56
N GLU A 325 -18.45 -4.21 15.72
CA GLU A 325 -19.80 -3.74 15.44
C GLU A 325 -20.80 -4.45 16.37
N PHE A 326 -21.52 -3.68 17.18
CA PHE A 326 -22.58 -4.18 18.04
C PHE A 326 -23.93 -4.10 17.34
N LEU A 327 -24.57 -5.25 17.20
CA LEU A 327 -25.85 -5.37 16.48
C LEU A 327 -27.01 -4.85 17.33
N ASN A 328 -28.05 -4.35 16.67
CA ASN A 328 -29.27 -3.86 17.32
C ASN A 328 -30.06 -4.97 18.02
N MET A 329 -29.96 -6.20 17.54
CA MET A 329 -30.57 -7.39 18.15
C MET A 329 -29.71 -8.02 19.26
N GLY A 330 -28.57 -7.40 19.60
CA GLY A 330 -27.55 -7.97 20.47
C GLY A 330 -26.50 -8.77 19.68
N GLY A 331 -25.38 -9.06 20.33
CA GLY A 331 -24.20 -9.66 19.70
C GLY A 331 -23.22 -8.62 19.15
N ALA A 332 -22.04 -9.09 18.74
CA ALA A 332 -20.96 -8.28 18.21
C ALA A 332 -20.30 -8.98 17.01
N VAL A 333 -19.85 -8.19 16.03
CA VAL A 333 -19.13 -8.65 14.84
C VAL A 333 -17.76 -7.96 14.81
N PRO A 334 -16.68 -8.69 15.09
CA PRO A 334 -15.32 -8.16 15.02
C PRO A 334 -14.84 -8.13 13.56
N SER A 335 -14.18 -7.03 13.19
CA SER A 335 -13.49 -6.85 11.90
C SER A 335 -12.17 -6.14 12.13
N ARG A 336 -11.14 -6.47 11.34
CA ARG A 336 -9.80 -5.92 11.50
C ARG A 336 -9.26 -5.37 10.19
N SER A 337 -8.55 -4.25 10.28
CA SER A 337 -7.83 -3.65 9.16
C SER A 337 -6.42 -3.30 9.57
N ILE A 338 -5.44 -3.91 8.89
CA ILE A 338 -4.02 -3.62 9.09
C ILE A 338 -3.48 -3.07 7.77
N ARG A 339 -3.06 -1.81 7.78
CA ARG A 339 -2.51 -1.12 6.61
C ARG A 339 -1.03 -0.84 6.83
N THR A 340 -0.19 -1.41 5.98
CA THR A 340 1.26 -1.24 6.04
C THR A 340 1.74 -0.41 4.85
N TYR A 341 2.47 0.67 5.13
CA TYR A 341 2.89 1.66 4.14
C TYR A 341 4.23 2.29 4.53
N ARG A 342 4.93 2.89 3.57
CA ARG A 342 6.26 3.47 3.76
C ARG A 342 6.22 4.98 3.52
N LEU A 343 6.23 5.78 4.58
CA LEU A 343 6.31 7.25 4.45
C LEU A 343 7.68 7.70 3.94
N HIS A 344 8.76 7.12 4.47
CA HIS A 344 10.11 7.43 4.02
C HIS A 344 10.47 6.61 2.77
N ARG A 345 10.06 7.11 1.60
CA ARG A 345 10.19 6.37 0.33
C ARG A 345 11.62 6.28 -0.21
N PHE A 346 12.42 7.35 -0.05
CA PHE A 346 13.77 7.46 -0.63
C PHE A 346 14.85 7.37 0.45
N VAL A 347 15.04 6.18 1.03
CA VAL A 347 16.05 5.94 2.06
C VAL A 347 17.13 4.98 1.55
N GLY A 348 18.38 5.32 1.82
CA GLY A 348 19.54 4.50 1.47
C GLY A 348 19.83 4.42 -0.04
N PRO A 349 20.85 3.63 -0.44
CA PRO A 349 21.28 3.52 -1.84
C PRO A 349 20.16 3.05 -2.79
N ALA A 350 19.37 2.06 -2.37
CA ALA A 350 18.22 1.57 -3.14
C ALA A 350 17.13 2.65 -3.31
N GLY A 351 16.89 3.46 -2.28
CA GLY A 351 15.96 4.58 -2.34
C GLY A 351 16.37 5.63 -3.38
N TYR A 352 17.66 5.97 -3.48
CA TYR A 352 18.16 6.89 -4.50
C TYR A 352 18.02 6.33 -5.92
N ILE A 353 18.22 5.02 -6.12
CA ILE A 353 17.97 4.38 -7.42
C ILE A 353 16.49 4.53 -7.81
N ILE A 354 15.58 4.26 -6.87
CA ILE A 354 14.13 4.42 -7.10
C ILE A 354 13.81 5.89 -7.43
N LEU A 355 14.43 6.86 -6.76
CA LEU A 355 14.26 8.29 -7.07
C LEU A 355 14.67 8.62 -8.51
N VAL A 356 15.84 8.16 -8.96
CA VAL A 356 16.31 8.36 -10.34
C VAL A 356 15.35 7.72 -11.34
N LEU A 357 14.84 6.52 -11.05
CA LEU A 357 13.84 5.85 -11.90
C LEU A 357 12.52 6.62 -11.98
N HIS A 358 12.06 7.27 -10.90
CA HIS A 358 10.89 8.15 -10.94
C HIS A 358 11.14 9.39 -11.82
N ILE A 359 12.33 10.01 -11.70
CA ILE A 359 12.70 11.16 -12.55
C ILE A 359 12.74 10.76 -14.02
N LEU A 360 13.34 9.60 -14.33
CA LEU A 360 13.37 9.05 -15.68
C LEU A 360 11.96 8.74 -16.22
N TYR A 361 11.09 8.16 -15.40
CA TYR A 361 9.69 7.92 -15.77
C TYR A 361 8.95 9.22 -16.13
N VAL A 362 9.10 10.27 -15.32
CA VAL A 362 8.50 11.58 -15.60
C VAL A 362 9.06 12.18 -16.89
N ALA A 363 10.37 12.06 -17.13
CA ALA A 363 10.99 12.53 -18.38
C ALA A 363 10.46 11.78 -19.61
N CYS A 364 10.33 10.45 -19.52
CA CYS A 364 9.73 9.62 -20.58
C CYS A 364 8.28 10.00 -20.85
N PHE A 365 7.49 10.22 -19.79
CA PHE A 365 6.09 10.66 -19.91
C PHE A 365 5.96 12.02 -20.61
N LEU A 366 6.81 12.99 -20.27
CA LEU A 366 6.83 14.31 -20.92
C LEU A 366 7.21 14.19 -22.41
N TYR A 367 8.15 13.31 -22.75
CA TYR A 367 8.52 13.03 -24.13
C TYR A 367 7.35 12.41 -24.93
N THR A 368 6.66 11.41 -24.38
CA THR A 368 5.48 10.80 -25.03
C THR A 368 4.35 11.81 -25.19
N LEU A 369 4.12 12.66 -24.18
CA LEU A 369 3.13 13.73 -24.26
C LEU A 369 3.45 14.72 -25.39
N TYR A 370 4.71 15.17 -25.49
CA TYR A 370 5.16 16.04 -26.56
C TYR A 370 4.98 15.40 -27.95
N ARG A 371 5.38 14.13 -28.09
CA ARG A 371 5.25 13.37 -29.34
C ARG A 371 3.79 13.26 -29.78
N GLU A 372 2.89 12.87 -28.88
CA GLU A 372 1.47 12.73 -29.20
C GLU A 372 0.81 14.08 -29.49
N VAL A 373 1.17 15.15 -28.78
CA VAL A 373 0.67 16.51 -29.08
C VAL A 373 1.11 16.96 -30.48
N LYS A 374 2.33 16.64 -30.89
CA LYS A 374 2.82 16.92 -32.24
C LYS A 374 2.04 16.13 -33.29
N LEU A 375 1.84 14.83 -33.07
CA LEU A 375 1.06 13.95 -33.96
C LEU A 375 -0.40 14.42 -34.10
N MET A 376 -1.02 14.85 -33.00
CA MET A 376 -2.37 15.42 -33.00
C MET A 376 -2.47 16.69 -33.85
N LYS A 377 -1.46 17.57 -33.79
CA LYS A 377 -1.41 18.79 -34.61
C LYS A 377 -1.27 18.50 -36.10
N GLU A 378 -0.47 17.49 -36.45
CA GLU A 378 -0.21 17.11 -37.86
C GLU A 378 -1.40 16.39 -38.50
N GLN A 379 -2.07 15.49 -37.77
CA GLN A 379 -3.16 14.65 -38.30
C GLN A 379 -4.57 15.21 -38.09
N GLY A 380 -4.75 16.17 -37.16
CA GLY A 380 -6.02 16.81 -36.87
C GLY A 380 -7.14 15.82 -36.53
N LYS A 381 -8.32 15.98 -37.15
CA LYS A 381 -9.50 15.12 -36.89
C LYS A 381 -9.32 13.66 -37.30
N ARG A 382 -8.38 13.36 -38.21
CA ARG A 382 -8.11 11.98 -38.64
C ARG A 382 -7.47 11.17 -37.51
N TYR A 383 -6.76 11.84 -36.60
CA TYR A 383 -6.12 11.23 -35.44
C TYR A 383 -7.12 10.44 -34.58
N CYS A 384 -8.27 11.06 -34.25
CA CYS A 384 -9.30 10.45 -33.39
C CYS A 384 -10.09 9.31 -34.05
N ARG A 385 -9.96 9.14 -35.37
CA ARG A 385 -10.59 8.02 -36.10
C ARG A 385 -9.71 6.78 -36.14
N GLN A 386 -8.43 6.89 -35.82
CA GLN A 386 -7.51 5.75 -35.78
C GLN A 386 -7.57 5.11 -34.38
N PRO A 387 -7.85 3.81 -34.26
CA PRO A 387 -7.99 3.15 -32.96
C PRO A 387 -6.68 3.14 -32.15
N TRP A 388 -5.53 3.07 -32.82
CA TRP A 388 -4.21 3.08 -32.17
C TRP A 388 -3.91 4.40 -31.45
N ASN A 389 -4.30 5.51 -32.06
CA ASN A 389 -4.15 6.85 -31.48
C ASN A 389 -5.05 7.05 -30.25
N LEU A 390 -6.22 6.40 -30.22
CA LEU A 390 -7.10 6.42 -29.05
C LEU A 390 -6.46 5.65 -27.88
N LEU A 391 -5.80 4.52 -28.14
CA LEU A 391 -5.06 3.77 -27.12
C LEU A 391 -3.94 4.62 -26.50
N GLU A 392 -3.21 5.39 -27.31
CA GLU A 392 -2.17 6.30 -26.82
C GLU A 392 -2.75 7.43 -25.95
N ILE A 393 -3.91 8.00 -26.32
CA ILE A 393 -4.60 8.98 -25.46
C ILE A 393 -4.97 8.35 -24.11
N VAL A 394 -5.56 7.15 -24.12
CA VAL A 394 -5.93 6.44 -22.89
C VAL A 394 -4.70 6.19 -22.02
N ASN A 395 -3.59 5.76 -22.62
CA ASN A 395 -2.33 5.55 -21.90
C ASN A 395 -1.79 6.83 -21.25
N ILE A 396 -1.85 7.96 -21.96
CA ILE A 396 -1.48 9.28 -21.41
C ILE A 396 -2.39 9.67 -20.23
N LEU A 397 -3.71 9.45 -20.35
CA LEU A 397 -4.66 9.77 -19.27
C LEU A 397 -4.39 8.92 -18.02
N VAL A 398 -4.14 7.61 -18.18
CA VAL A 398 -3.77 6.73 -17.08
C VAL A 398 -2.45 7.17 -16.45
N SER A 399 -1.44 7.47 -17.26
CA SER A 399 -0.14 7.95 -16.78
C SER A 399 -0.24 9.27 -16.02
N PHE A 400 -1.07 10.20 -16.49
CA PHE A 400 -1.36 11.45 -15.80
C PHE A 400 -2.06 11.21 -14.45
N SER A 401 -3.06 10.33 -14.42
CA SER A 401 -3.75 9.97 -13.17
C SER A 401 -2.80 9.34 -12.15
N ALA A 402 -1.89 8.46 -12.60
CA ALA A 402 -0.87 7.85 -11.75
C ALA A 402 0.10 8.90 -11.17
N PHE A 403 0.54 9.86 -11.98
CA PHE A 403 1.36 10.97 -11.51
C PHE A 403 0.63 11.84 -10.48
N ALA A 404 -0.65 12.16 -10.73
CA ALA A 404 -1.46 12.94 -9.80
C ALA A 404 -1.62 12.22 -8.44
N VAL A 405 -1.94 10.92 -8.45
CA VAL A 405 -2.03 10.10 -7.24
C VAL A 405 -0.70 10.06 -6.51
N PHE A 406 0.42 9.86 -7.22
CA PHE A 406 1.76 9.89 -6.63
C PHE A 406 2.09 11.24 -5.99
N ALA A 407 1.75 12.35 -6.64
CA ALA A 407 2.00 13.69 -6.11
C ALA A 407 1.18 13.94 -4.83
N VAL A 408 -0.09 13.57 -4.82
CA VAL A 408 -0.97 13.68 -3.64
C VAL A 408 -0.45 12.82 -2.48
N ASP A 409 -0.09 11.56 -2.76
CA ASP A 409 0.50 10.64 -1.79
C ASP A 409 1.79 11.19 -1.20
N TYR A 410 2.70 11.70 -2.05
CA TYR A 410 3.98 12.26 -1.62
C TYR A 410 3.81 13.51 -0.74
N ILE A 411 2.95 14.45 -1.15
CA ILE A 411 2.68 15.68 -0.39
C ILE A 411 2.04 15.35 0.96
N THR A 412 1.06 14.44 0.96
CA THR A 412 0.34 14.04 2.19
C THR A 412 1.30 13.32 3.15
N SER A 413 2.07 12.36 2.65
CA SER A 413 3.09 11.65 3.44
C SER A 413 4.10 12.60 4.07
N ARG A 414 4.58 13.61 3.33
CA ARG A 414 5.55 14.58 3.84
C ARG A 414 4.95 15.52 4.89
N ARG A 415 3.70 15.96 4.71
CA ARG A 415 2.97 16.73 5.72
C ARG A 415 2.78 15.93 7.00
N THR A 416 2.36 14.67 6.88
CA THR A 416 2.20 13.76 8.02
C THR A 416 3.51 13.54 8.76
N LEU A 417 4.60 13.31 8.03
CA LEU A 417 5.92 13.13 8.64
C LEU A 417 6.38 14.37 9.41
N ASN A 418 6.16 15.57 8.85
CA ASN A 418 6.50 16.81 9.55
C ASN A 418 5.69 16.98 10.84
N LYS A 419 4.41 16.60 10.84
CA LYS A 419 3.58 16.62 12.07
C LYS A 419 4.10 15.64 13.13
N LEU A 420 4.54 14.45 12.71
CA LEU A 420 5.10 13.43 13.59
C LEU A 420 6.48 13.79 14.16
N LEU A 421 7.22 14.69 13.52
CA LEU A 421 8.54 15.14 14.00
C LEU A 421 8.46 16.37 14.92
N LEU A 422 7.35 17.10 14.88
CA LEU A 422 7.12 18.29 15.72
C LEU A 422 6.54 17.93 17.10
N HIS A 423 6.08 16.70 17.30
CA HIS A 423 5.57 16.13 18.55
C HIS A 423 6.43 14.93 18.95
#